data_AF-A0A7C5DFD7-F1
#
_entry.id   AF-A0A7C5DFD7-F1
#
_cell.length_a   1.000
_cell.length_b   1.000
_cell.length_c   1.000
_cell.angle_alpha   90.00
_cell.angle_beta   90.00
_cell.angle_gamma   90.00
#
_symmetry.space_group_name_H-M   'P 1'
#
loop_
_entity.id
_entity.type
_entity.pdbx_description
1 polymer ?
#
loop_
_entity_poly.entity_id
_entity_poly.type
_entity_poly.pdbx_seq_one_letter_code
_entity_poly.pdbx_strand_id
1 'polypeptide(L)' 'MNNDTNRLNRNLLLAGLGLIVFLCFFAGIGSGPLFDVDEGAFSEATREILVSKNYLTTYLNG' A
#
# COMPACT_ATOMS: atom_id res chain seq x y z
N MET A 1 13.83 16.15 36.50
CA MET A 1 13.77 15.61 35.12
C MET A 1 12.95 16.57 34.28
N ASN A 2 13.52 17.06 33.18
CA ASN A 2 13.16 18.33 32.56
C ASN A 2 11.92 18.22 31.65
N ASN A 3 11.23 19.33 31.41
CA ASN A 3 10.02 19.31 30.57
C ASN A 3 10.33 18.85 29.13
N ASP A 4 11.55 19.13 28.65
CA ASP A 4 12.03 18.75 27.31
C ASP A 4 12.15 17.24 27.13
N THR A 5 12.58 16.49 28.14
CA THR A 5 12.70 15.02 28.04
C THR A 5 11.33 14.37 27.87
N ASN A 6 10.29 14.92 28.50
CA ASN A 6 8.91 14.44 28.33
C ASN A 6 8.35 14.74 26.94
N ARG A 7 8.77 15.85 26.31
CA ARG A 7 8.39 16.17 24.92
C ARG A 7 9.06 15.24 23.93
N LEU A 8 10.36 14.97 24.10
CA LEU A 8 11.11 14.04 23.26
C LEU A 8 10.54 12.61 23.33
N ASN A 9 10.26 12.11 24.53
CA ASN A 9 9.68 10.77 24.71
C ASN A 9 8.30 10.63 24.04
N ARG A 10 7.44 11.66 24.15
CA ARG A 10 6.14 11.66 23.49
C ARG A 10 6.26 11.65 21.97
N ASN A 11 7.17 12.44 21.41
CA ASN A 11 7.38 12.46 19.96
C ASN A 11 7.92 11.12 19.45
N LEU A 12 8.82 10.49 20.22
CA LEU A 12 9.33 9.16 19.89
C LEU A 12 8.22 8.10 19.91
N LEU A 13 7.33 8.16 20.90
CA LEU A 13 6.15 7.28 20.94
C LEU A 13 5.22 7.49 19.74
N LEU A 14 4.96 8.74 19.36
CA LEU A 14 4.13 9.05 18.19
C LEU A 14 4.78 8.58 16.88
N ALA A 15 6.09 8.76 16.73
CA ALA A 15 6.85 8.27 15.58
C ALA A 15 6.84 6.73 15.53
N GLY A 16 7.04 6.06 16.66
CA GLY A 16 6.97 4.60 16.76
C GLY A 16 5.59 4.07 16.41
N LEU A 17 4.52 4.71 16.90
CA LEU A 17 3.14 4.37 16.54
C LEU A 17 2.90 4.55 15.04
N GLY A 18 3.33 5.68 14.47
CA GLY A 18 3.22 5.96 13.04
C GLY A 18 3.94 4.91 12.19
N LEU A 19 5.13 4.49 12.60
CA LEU A 19 5.90 3.44 11.94
C LEU A 19 5.19 2.09 12.00
N ILE A 20 4.62 1.71 13.15
CA ILE A 20 3.86 0.46 13.28
C ILE A 20 2.64 0.47 12.36
N VAL A 21 1.88 1.56 12.35
CA VAL A 21 0.72 1.70 11.45
C VAL A 21 1.17 1.57 10.00
N PHE A 22 2.24 2.26 9.61
CA PHE A 22 2.79 2.15 8.26
C PHE A 22 3.15 0.70 7.90
N LEU A 23 3.88 0.00 8.77
CA LEU A 23 4.27 -1.38 8.52
C LEU A 23 3.07 -2.33 8.44
N CYS A 24 2.03 -2.15 9.27
CA CYS A 24 0.82 -2.97 9.19
C CYS A 24 0.12 -2.86 7.82
N PHE A 25 0.15 -1.68 7.19
CA PHE A 25 -0.47 -1.48 5.87
C PHE A 25 0.41 -1.98 4.72
N PHE A 26 1.73 -1.76 4.79
CA PHE A 26 2.60 -1.93 3.62
C PHE A 26 3.47 -3.18 3.66
N ALA A 27 3.76 -3.77 4.81
CA ALA A 27 4.71 -4.89 4.92
C ALA A 27 4.21 -6.20 4.26
N GLY A 28 2.90 -6.33 4.02
CA GLY A 28 2.28 -7.53 3.41
C GLY A 28 1.91 -7.36 1.93
N ILE A 29 2.20 -6.22 1.30
CA ILE A 29 1.85 -6.01 -0.11
C ILE A 29 2.66 -6.97 -0.99
N GLY A 30 1.97 -7.80 -1.77
CA GLY A 30 2.59 -8.72 -2.72
C GLY A 30 3.15 -10.02 -2.12
N SER A 31 2.86 -10.33 -0.85
CA SER A 31 3.34 -11.57 -0.22
C SER A 31 2.54 -12.82 -0.61
N GLY A 32 1.32 -12.65 -1.13
CA GLY A 32 0.48 -13.75 -1.63
C GLY A 32 0.32 -13.70 -3.15
N PRO A 33 0.22 -14.86 -3.83
CA PRO A 33 -0.35 -14.94 -5.17
C PRO A 33 -1.71 -14.23 -5.24
N LEU A 34 -2.06 -13.68 -6.40
CA LEU A 34 -3.40 -13.15 -6.65
C LEU A 34 -4.36 -14.33 -6.67
N PHE A 35 -5.05 -14.57 -5.56
CA PHE A 35 -5.85 -15.77 -5.37
C PHE A 35 -7.32 -15.56 -5.68
N ASP A 36 -7.78 -14.31 -5.65
CA ASP A 36 -9.15 -13.99 -6.01
C ASP A 36 -9.28 -13.71 -7.51
N VAL A 37 -10.41 -14.11 -8.08
CA VAL A 37 -10.75 -13.87 -9.50
C VAL A 37 -10.70 -12.37 -9.80
N ASP A 38 -11.16 -11.57 -8.84
CA ASP A 38 -11.19 -10.11 -8.96
C ASP A 38 -9.77 -9.51 -8.94
N GLU A 39 -8.88 -10.02 -8.10
CA GLU A 39 -7.48 -9.55 -8.02
C GLU A 39 -6.75 -9.76 -9.37
N GLY A 40 -6.90 -10.94 -9.96
CA GLY A 40 -6.33 -11.27 -11.26
C GLY A 40 -6.92 -10.45 -12.40
N ALA A 41 -8.26 -10.32 -12.45
CA ALA A 41 -8.96 -9.58 -13.49
C ALA A 41 -8.59 -8.08 -13.49
N PHE A 42 -8.57 -7.44 -12.30
CA PHE A 42 -8.21 -6.03 -12.22
C PHE A 42 -6.73 -5.78 -12.53
N SER A 43 -5.85 -6.71 -12.16
CA SER A 43 -4.41 -6.59 -12.44
C SER A 43 -4.11 -6.70 -13.93
N GLU A 44 -4.72 -7.67 -14.63
CA GLU A 44 -4.56 -7.82 -16.08
C GLU A 44 -5.20 -6.67 -16.86
N ALA A 45 -6.40 -6.24 -16.47
CA ALA A 45 -7.04 -5.08 -17.09
C ALA A 45 -6.18 -3.80 -16.94
N THR A 46 -5.58 -3.59 -15.75
CA THR A 46 -4.66 -2.46 -15.52
C THR A 46 -3.38 -2.59 -16.34
N ARG A 47 -2.84 -3.81 -16.48
CA ARG A 47 -1.68 -4.09 -17.33
C ARG A 47 -2.00 -3.76 -18.79
N GLU A 48 -3.14 -4.15 -19.32
CA GLU A 48 -3.56 -3.84 -20.69
C GLU A 48 -3.78 -2.34 -20.92
N ILE A 49 -4.35 -1.62 -19.95
CA ILE A 49 -4.45 -0.15 -20.00
C ILE A 49 -3.05 0.47 -20.12
N LEU A 50 -2.08 -0.01 -19.33
CA LEU A 50 -0.72 0.53 -19.33
C LEU A 50 0.03 0.23 -20.64
N VAL A 51 -0.15 -0.98 -21.20
CA VAL A 51 0.49 -1.41 -22.46
C VAL A 51 -0.15 -0.73 -23.66
N SER A 52 -1.48 -0.67 -23.73
CA SER A 52 -2.23 -0.08 -24.85
C SER A 52 -2.24 1.46 -24.84
N LYS A 53 -1.98 2.08 -23.68
CA LYS A 53 -2.15 3.52 -23.42
C LYS A 53 -3.58 4.01 -23.65
N ASN A 54 -4.55 3.09 -23.71
CA ASN A 54 -5.96 3.42 -23.78
C ASN A 54 -6.52 3.48 -22.36
N TYR A 55 -6.68 4.71 -21.86
CA TYR A 55 -7.25 4.97 -20.53
C TYR A 55 -8.77 5.21 -20.56
N LEU A 56 -9.41 5.11 -21.75
CA LEU A 56 -10.85 5.33 -21.91
C LEU A 56 -11.64 4.02 -21.84
N THR A 57 -11.12 2.96 -22.46
CA THR A 57 -11.77 1.64 -22.47
C THR A 57 -10.89 0.58 -21.84
N THR A 58 -11.47 -0.15 -20.90
CA THR A 58 -10.84 -1.26 -20.20
C THR A 58 -11.10 -2.56 -20.97
N TYR A 59 -10.03 -3.34 -21.17
CA TYR A 59 -10.07 -4.65 -21.79
C TYR A 59 -9.57 -5.70 -20.79
N LEU A 60 -9.95 -6.97 -21.01
CA LEU A 60 -9.47 -8.10 -20.23
C LEU A 60 -9.21 -9.25 -21.19
N ASN A 61 -7.95 -9.43 -21.57
CA ASN A 61 -7.50 -10.33 -22.63
C ASN A 61 -7.98 -9.93 -24.04
N GLY A 62 -8.02 -8.62 -24.32
CA GLY A 62 -8.43 -8.05 -25.62
C GLY A 62 -9.93 -7.87 -25.78
#